data_AF-A0A944JJ22-F1
#
_entry.id   AF-A0A944JJ22-F1
#
_cell.length_a   1.000
_cell.length_b   1.000
_cell.length_c   1.000
_cell.angle_alpha   90.00
_cell.angle_beta   90.00
_cell.angle_gamma   90.00
#
_symmetry.space_group_name_H-M   'P 1'
#
loop_
_entity.id
_entity.type
_entity.pdbx_description
1 polymer ?
#
loop_
_entity_poly.entity_id
_entity_poly.type
_entity_poly.pdbx_seq_one_letter_code
_entity_poly.pdbx_strand_id
1 'polypeptide(L)'
;MDRDWKRLGRAIKAQRDHLGLARQDDLAAAAGVNRQTIQSLEAGKERTRMPASISKVEKALSWEPGTAARILSEPSSEGPAPRFAEGMPLRVAQELSDGQVFETEVLDLTLPGSKSRLVVVFKHDSEAADMAPSELRAALREWTRIQRALRQITAGDEADEA
;
A
#
# COMPACT_ATOMS: atom_id res chain seq x y z
N MET A 1 -21.88 -8.38 7.25
CA MET A 1 -20.41 -8.19 7.19
C MET A 1 -19.82 -9.45 6.62
N ASP A 2 -19.41 -9.39 5.36
CA ASP A 2 -18.82 -10.53 4.67
C ASP A 2 -17.38 -10.71 5.18
N ARG A 3 -17.03 -11.90 5.66
CA ARG A 3 -15.69 -12.18 6.22
C ARG A 3 -14.82 -12.72 5.09
N ASP A 4 -13.73 -12.02 4.76
CA ASP A 4 -12.86 -12.41 3.65
C ASP A 4 -11.91 -13.56 4.03
N TRP A 5 -12.47 -14.78 4.09
CA TRP A 5 -11.71 -16.00 4.37
C TRP A 5 -10.64 -16.28 3.32
N LYS A 6 -10.85 -15.85 2.07
CA LYS A 6 -9.86 -16.03 1.00
C LYS A 6 -8.64 -15.14 1.22
N ARG A 7 -8.82 -13.90 1.67
CA ARG A 7 -7.71 -13.00 2.06
C ARG A 7 -6.91 -13.59 3.22
N LEU A 8 -7.58 -14.11 4.25
CA LEU A 8 -6.89 -14.80 5.35
C LEU A 8 -6.07 -16.00 4.83
N GLY A 9 -6.63 -16.81 3.93
CA GLY A 9 -5.93 -17.94 3.33
C GLY A 9 -4.69 -17.52 2.54
N ARG A 10 -4.78 -16.46 1.73
CA ARG A 10 -3.64 -15.88 1.01
C ARG A 10 -2.56 -15.37 1.97
N ALA A 11 -2.94 -14.65 3.02
CA ALA A 11 -2.01 -14.11 4.00
C ALA A 11 -1.25 -15.22 4.75
N ILE A 12 -1.95 -16.29 5.15
CA ILE A 12 -1.34 -17.46 5.80
C ILE A 12 -0.31 -18.10 4.87
N LYS A 13 -0.67 -18.32 3.59
CA LYS A 13 0.23 -18.89 2.59
C LYS A 13 1.48 -18.01 2.37
N ALA A 14 1.29 -16.72 2.18
CA ALA A 14 2.38 -15.77 1.94
C ALA A 14 3.36 -15.72 3.12
N GLN A 15 2.84 -15.68 4.35
CA GLN A 15 3.69 -15.69 5.54
C GLN A 15 4.43 -17.02 5.72
N ARG A 16 3.75 -18.15 5.43
CA ARG A 16 4.40 -19.47 5.43
C ARG A 16 5.58 -19.50 4.47
N ASP A 17 5.39 -19.02 3.24
CA ASP A 17 6.43 -18.96 2.22
C ASP A 17 7.57 -18.01 2.64
N HIS A 18 7.26 -16.86 3.26
CA HIS A 18 8.24 -15.92 3.81
C HIS A 18 9.11 -16.52 4.93
N LEU A 19 8.56 -17.40 5.76
CA LEU A 19 9.29 -18.13 6.80
C LEU A 19 10.09 -19.32 6.26
N GLY A 20 10.11 -19.55 4.94
CA GLY A 20 10.81 -20.67 4.32
C GLY A 20 10.14 -22.04 4.56
N LEU A 21 8.90 -22.05 5.05
CA LEU A 21 8.13 -23.27 5.27
C LEU A 21 7.49 -23.72 3.94
N ALA A 22 8.27 -24.41 3.10
CA ALA A 22 7.87 -24.72 1.72
C ALA A 22 6.58 -25.55 1.59
N ARG A 23 6.21 -26.31 2.63
CA ARG A 23 5.03 -27.20 2.61
C ARG A 23 4.05 -26.86 3.72
N GLN A 24 2.77 -27.15 3.47
CA GLN A 24 1.71 -27.08 4.49
C GLN A 24 1.99 -28.00 5.70
N ASP A 25 2.69 -29.11 5.46
CA ASP A 25 3.11 -30.04 6.51
C ASP A 25 4.09 -29.38 7.50
N ASP A 26 4.97 -28.49 7.01
CA ASP A 26 5.96 -27.80 7.85
C ASP A 26 5.26 -26.81 8.79
N LEU A 27 4.29 -26.05 8.29
CA LEU A 27 3.47 -25.17 9.12
C LEU A 27 2.56 -25.95 10.07
N ALA A 28 2.00 -27.07 9.62
CA ALA A 28 1.16 -27.92 10.46
C ALA A 28 1.95 -28.49 11.65
N ALA A 29 3.18 -28.95 11.39
CA ALA A 29 4.11 -29.41 12.42
C ALA A 29 4.49 -28.26 13.38
N ALA A 30 4.86 -27.09 12.86
CA ALA A 30 5.20 -25.92 13.67
C ALA A 30 4.03 -25.43 14.56
N ALA A 31 2.80 -25.50 14.05
CA ALA A 31 1.60 -25.11 14.80
C ALA A 31 1.02 -26.22 15.69
N GLY A 32 1.50 -27.46 15.58
CA GLY A 32 0.93 -28.61 16.29
C GLY A 32 -0.54 -28.86 15.92
N VAL A 33 -0.86 -28.78 14.62
CA VAL A 33 -2.20 -29.03 14.07
C VAL A 33 -2.12 -30.04 12.92
N ASN A 34 -3.27 -30.55 12.48
CA ASN A 34 -3.32 -31.43 11.31
C ASN A 34 -3.09 -30.60 10.02
N ARG A 35 -2.33 -31.14 9.05
CA ARG A 35 -2.19 -30.61 7.70
C ARG A 35 -3.52 -30.20 7.08
N GLN A 36 -4.57 -31.01 7.25
CA GLN A 36 -5.90 -30.70 6.70
C GLN A 36 -6.48 -29.38 7.26
N THR A 37 -6.11 -29.00 8.49
CA THR A 37 -6.46 -27.70 9.07
C THR A 37 -5.78 -26.57 8.33
N ILE A 38 -4.47 -26.67 8.09
CA ILE A 38 -3.70 -25.67 7.32
C ILE A 38 -4.23 -25.58 5.89
N GLN A 39 -4.44 -26.71 5.22
CA GLN A 39 -5.01 -26.77 3.88
C GLN A 39 -6.36 -26.05 3.80
N SER A 40 -7.24 -26.28 4.77
CA SER A 40 -8.57 -25.66 4.80
C SER A 40 -8.54 -24.18 5.20
N LEU A 41 -7.47 -23.72 5.86
CA LEU A 41 -7.25 -22.30 6.16
C LEU A 41 -6.68 -21.57 4.93
N GLU A 42 -5.64 -22.13 4.30
CA GLU A 42 -5.03 -21.56 3.08
C GLU A 42 -5.98 -21.55 1.89
N ALA A 43 -6.87 -22.54 1.77
CA ALA A 43 -7.92 -22.54 0.75
C ALA A 43 -9.00 -21.46 0.99
N GLY A 44 -8.97 -20.78 2.14
CA GLY A 44 -9.94 -19.76 2.49
C GLY A 44 -11.36 -20.30 2.62
N LYS A 45 -11.52 -21.55 3.08
CA LYS A 45 -12.84 -22.16 3.26
C LYS A 45 -13.68 -21.32 4.22
N GLU A 46 -14.83 -20.87 3.75
CA GLU A 46 -15.76 -20.05 4.54
C GLU A 46 -16.22 -20.78 5.80
N ARG A 47 -16.28 -20.03 6.89
CA ARG A 47 -16.72 -20.53 8.18
C ARG A 47 -17.56 -19.49 8.91
N THR A 48 -18.52 -19.98 9.69
CA THR A 48 -19.35 -19.14 10.55
C THR A 48 -18.55 -18.56 11.72
N ARG A 49 -17.53 -19.29 12.21
CA ARG A 49 -16.72 -18.90 13.38
C ARG A 49 -15.24 -19.18 13.15
N MET A 50 -14.40 -18.43 13.86
CA MET A 50 -12.96 -18.63 13.89
C MET A 50 -12.63 -19.98 14.56
N PRO A 51 -11.84 -20.86 13.91
CA PRO A 51 -11.38 -22.09 14.55
C PRO A 51 -10.47 -21.79 15.75
N ALA A 52 -10.59 -22.57 16.82
CA ALA A 52 -9.71 -22.46 17.98
C ALA A 52 -8.23 -22.75 17.65
N SER A 53 -7.98 -23.48 16.56
CA SER A 53 -6.62 -23.75 16.06
C SER A 53 -5.93 -22.49 15.50
N ILE A 54 -6.66 -21.40 15.22
CA ILE A 54 -6.06 -20.22 14.60
C ILE A 54 -4.96 -19.61 15.47
N SER A 55 -5.13 -19.57 16.79
CA SER A 55 -4.14 -18.97 17.69
C SER A 55 -2.82 -19.75 17.70
N LYS A 56 -2.87 -21.07 17.46
CA LYS A 56 -1.67 -21.89 17.28
C LYS A 56 -0.97 -21.59 15.96
N VAL A 57 -1.76 -21.39 14.90
CA VAL A 57 -1.26 -21.02 13.57
C VAL A 57 -0.65 -19.62 13.59
N GLU A 58 -1.29 -18.64 14.24
CA GLU A 58 -0.73 -17.29 14.43
C GLU A 58 0.64 -17.36 15.10
N LYS A 59 0.76 -18.13 16.19
CA LYS A 59 2.04 -18.32 16.89
C LYS A 59 3.11 -18.94 15.99
N ALA A 60 2.77 -19.96 15.20
CA ALA A 60 3.70 -20.61 14.27
C ALA A 60 4.13 -19.72 13.11
N LEU A 61 3.27 -18.77 12.71
CA LEU A 61 3.55 -17.76 11.70
C LEU A 61 4.28 -16.52 12.24
N SER A 62 4.63 -16.52 13.53
CA SER A 62 5.19 -15.36 14.24
C SER A 62 4.31 -14.12 14.12
N TRP A 63 2.99 -14.31 14.08
CA TRP A 63 2.03 -13.22 14.12
C TRP A 63 1.65 -12.86 15.55
N GLU A 64 1.41 -11.57 15.76
CA GLU A 64 0.76 -11.08 16.98
C GLU A 64 -0.62 -11.74 17.16
N PRO A 65 -1.01 -12.12 18.39
CA PRO A 65 -2.31 -12.71 18.65
C PRO A 65 -3.47 -11.84 18.12
N GLY A 66 -4.42 -12.47 17.42
CA GLY A 66 -5.58 -11.78 16.85
C GLY A 66 -5.34 -11.14 15.49
N THR A 67 -4.15 -11.28 14.89
CA THR A 67 -3.86 -10.83 13.53
C THR A 67 -4.79 -11.47 12.49
N ALA A 68 -5.13 -12.75 12.63
CA ALA A 68 -6.07 -13.43 11.74
C ALA A 68 -7.48 -12.85 11.85
N ALA A 69 -7.91 -12.49 13.06
CA ALA A 69 -9.20 -11.83 13.27
C ALA A 69 -9.22 -10.44 12.64
N ARG A 70 -8.12 -9.69 12.79
CA ARG A 70 -7.92 -8.38 12.16
C ARG A 70 -8.03 -8.45 10.64
N ILE A 71 -7.33 -9.41 10.01
CA ILE A 71 -7.39 -9.64 8.55
C ILE A 71 -8.81 -9.95 8.07
N LEU A 72 -9.60 -10.69 8.86
CA LEU A 72 -11.00 -11.02 8.51
C LEU A 72 -11.97 -9.84 8.72
N SER A 73 -11.68 -8.93 9.66
CA SER A 73 -12.58 -7.82 10.01
C SER A 73 -12.27 -6.54 9.26
N GLU A 74 -11.00 -6.32 8.91
CA GLU A 74 -10.60 -5.13 8.16
C GLU A 74 -11.10 -5.23 6.72
N PRO A 75 -11.76 -4.18 6.20
CA PRO A 75 -12.08 -4.14 4.78
C PRO A 75 -10.79 -4.28 3.98
N SER A 76 -10.81 -5.16 2.98
CA SER A 76 -9.70 -5.36 2.07
C SER A 76 -9.36 -4.00 1.43
N SER A 77 -8.19 -3.42 1.76
CA SER A 77 -7.63 -2.33 0.95
C SER A 77 -7.17 -2.82 -0.43
N GLU A 78 -7.36 -4.12 -0.73
CA GLU A 78 -7.39 -4.69 -2.08
C GLU A 78 -8.62 -4.17 -2.86
N GLY A 79 -8.67 -2.85 -3.10
CA GLY A 79 -9.02 -2.41 -4.45
C GLY A 79 -8.01 -3.02 -5.43
N PRO A 80 -8.27 -2.98 -6.76
CA PRO A 80 -7.25 -3.39 -7.72
C PRO A 80 -5.93 -2.74 -7.32
N ALA A 81 -4.89 -3.58 -7.11
CA ALA A 81 -3.54 -3.08 -6.81
C ALA A 81 -3.29 -1.91 -7.76
N PRO A 82 -2.87 -0.75 -7.25
CA PRO A 82 -2.81 0.42 -8.10
C PRO A 82 -2.00 0.07 -9.33
N ARG A 83 -2.58 0.20 -10.52
CA ARG A 83 -1.90 -0.04 -11.80
C ARG A 83 -0.84 1.04 -12.08
N PHE A 84 -0.25 1.64 -11.05
CA PHE A 84 0.79 2.65 -11.17
C PHE A 84 2.02 2.10 -11.90
N ALA A 85 2.30 0.79 -11.80
CA ALA A 85 3.50 0.19 -12.39
C ALA A 85 3.38 -0.14 -13.89
N GLU A 86 2.19 -0.39 -14.43
CA GLU A 86 2.03 -0.78 -15.84
C GLU A 86 2.12 0.45 -16.75
N GLY A 87 3.27 0.61 -17.42
CA GLY A 87 3.52 1.68 -18.38
C GLY A 87 4.22 2.93 -17.81
N MET A 88 4.64 2.90 -16.54
CA MET A 88 5.44 3.99 -15.96
C MET A 88 6.85 3.99 -16.58
N PRO A 89 7.33 5.12 -17.13
CA PRO A 89 8.71 5.22 -17.60
C PRO A 89 9.68 4.89 -16.47
N LEU A 90 10.72 4.11 -16.77
CA LEU A 90 11.70 3.64 -15.78
C LEU A 90 12.28 4.77 -14.92
N ARG A 91 12.52 5.94 -15.52
CA ARG A 91 12.99 7.14 -14.82
C ARG A 91 12.03 7.56 -13.70
N VAL A 92 10.72 7.60 -13.98
CA VAL A 92 9.72 7.96 -12.96
C VAL A 92 9.66 6.89 -11.86
N ALA A 93 9.75 5.61 -12.24
CA ALA A 93 9.75 4.52 -11.26
C ALA A 93 10.98 4.57 -10.33
N GLN A 94 12.17 4.86 -10.86
CA GLN A 94 13.40 5.06 -10.09
C GLN A 94 13.27 6.24 -9.14
N GLU A 95 12.90 7.41 -9.67
CA GLU A 95 12.77 8.63 -8.86
C GLU A 95 11.69 8.46 -7.78
N LEU A 96 10.59 7.75 -8.03
CA LEU A 96 9.59 7.45 -7.01
C LEU A 96 10.06 6.41 -5.98
N SER A 97 10.99 5.53 -6.34
CA SER A 97 11.58 4.55 -5.43
C SER A 97 12.63 5.17 -4.49
N ASP A 98 13.31 6.23 -4.92
CA ASP A 98 14.45 6.82 -4.21
C ASP A 98 14.04 8.00 -3.32
N GLY A 99 14.11 7.87 -1.98
CA GLY A 99 13.74 8.92 -1.02
C GLY A 99 12.23 8.97 -0.68
N GLN A 100 11.83 9.81 0.28
CA GLN A 100 10.44 9.89 0.75
C GLN A 100 9.65 10.94 -0.05
N VAL A 101 8.41 10.62 -0.45
CA VAL A 101 7.49 11.61 -0.99
C VAL A 101 7.09 12.56 0.13
N PHE A 102 7.37 13.84 -0.07
CA PHE A 102 7.18 14.86 0.94
C PHE A 102 5.86 15.62 0.71
N GLU A 103 5.54 15.98 -0.54
CA GLU A 103 4.27 16.62 -0.91
C GLU A 103 3.85 16.25 -2.35
N THR A 104 2.58 16.46 -2.72
CA THR A 104 2.05 16.18 -4.07
C THR A 104 1.00 17.21 -4.50
N GLU A 105 1.04 17.64 -5.77
CA GLU A 105 -0.01 18.44 -6.40
C GLU A 105 -0.48 17.80 -7.70
N VAL A 106 -1.79 17.86 -7.94
CA VAL A 106 -2.40 17.44 -9.20
C VAL A 106 -3.06 18.67 -9.83
N LEU A 107 -2.65 19.00 -11.04
CA LEU A 107 -3.17 20.10 -11.83
C LEU A 107 -3.91 19.52 -13.04
N ASP A 108 -5.19 19.88 -13.18
CA ASP A 108 -5.92 19.65 -14.43
C ASP A 108 -5.46 20.70 -15.43
N LEU A 109 -4.85 20.25 -16.55
CA LEU A 109 -4.37 21.16 -17.58
C LEU A 109 -5.58 21.63 -18.39
N THR A 110 -6.08 22.82 -18.03
CA THR A 110 -7.31 23.46 -18.51
C THR A 110 -7.22 23.88 -19.98
N LEU A 111 -7.30 22.89 -20.88
CA LEU A 111 -7.92 23.10 -22.19
C LEU A 111 -9.27 22.38 -22.19
N PRO A 112 -10.38 23.01 -22.57
CA PRO A 112 -11.67 22.35 -22.69
C PRO A 112 -11.56 21.11 -23.59
N GLY A 113 -11.69 19.92 -23.00
CA GLY A 113 -11.58 18.63 -23.70
C GLY A 113 -10.25 17.90 -23.54
N SER A 114 -9.22 18.51 -22.93
CA SER A 114 -7.99 17.81 -22.56
C SER A 114 -8.26 16.87 -21.37
N LYS A 115 -7.95 15.59 -21.54
CA LYS A 115 -7.95 14.59 -20.45
C LYS A 115 -6.60 14.55 -19.72
N SER A 116 -5.74 15.53 -19.96
CA SER A 116 -4.36 15.54 -19.49
C SER A 116 -4.29 16.13 -18.09
N ARG A 117 -3.61 15.40 -17.19
CA ARG A 117 -3.34 15.83 -15.82
C ARG A 117 -1.84 15.93 -15.62
N LEU A 118 -1.38 17.00 -15.00
CA LEU A 118 -0.01 17.11 -14.53
C LEU A 118 0.02 16.72 -13.05
N VAL A 119 0.84 15.71 -12.72
CA VAL A 119 1.09 15.31 -11.34
C VAL A 119 2.52 15.72 -11.01
N VAL A 120 2.68 16.53 -9.97
CA VAL A 120 3.99 16.96 -9.48
C VAL A 120 4.21 16.33 -8.12
N VAL A 121 5.27 15.52 -8.03
CA VAL A 121 5.69 14.85 -6.80
C VAL A 121 6.95 15.55 -6.30
N PHE A 122 6.88 16.07 -5.08
CA PHE A 122 8.02 16.69 -4.40
C PHE A 122 8.64 15.69 -3.43
N LYS A 123 9.92 15.39 -3.61
CA LYS A 123 10.65 14.41 -2.80
C LYS A 123 11.70 15.08 -1.93
N HIS A 124 11.98 14.45 -0.80
CA HIS A 124 13.06 14.81 0.10
C HIS A 124 13.86 13.56 0.48
N ASP A 125 15.18 13.70 0.62
CA ASP A 125 16.08 12.56 0.90
C ASP A 125 15.91 12.00 2.31
N SER A 126 15.47 12.83 3.24
CA SER A 126 15.18 12.47 4.63
C SER A 126 13.68 12.38 4.89
N GLU A 127 13.30 11.49 5.80
CA GLU A 127 11.90 11.37 6.21
C GLU A 127 11.45 12.59 7.01
N ALA A 128 10.21 13.04 6.78
CA ALA A 128 9.68 14.24 7.43
C ALA A 128 9.70 14.15 8.97
N ALA A 129 9.60 12.94 9.53
CA ALA A 129 9.67 12.69 10.96
C ALA A 129 11.08 12.87 11.55
N ASP A 130 12.12 12.69 10.73
CA ASP A 130 13.53 12.77 11.13
C ASP A 130 14.15 14.14 10.84
N MET A 131 13.45 14.99 10.10
CA MET A 131 13.92 16.32 9.70
C MET A 131 13.93 17.32 10.86
N ALA A 132 14.96 18.17 10.89
CA ALA A 132 14.96 19.30 11.80
C ALA A 132 13.81 20.28 11.46
N PRO A 133 13.16 20.94 12.44
CA PRO A 133 12.06 21.86 12.15
C PRO A 133 12.40 23.01 11.19
N SER A 134 13.66 23.44 11.14
CA SER A 134 14.13 24.46 10.18
C SER A 134 14.21 23.93 8.75
N GLU A 135 14.58 22.67 8.59
CA GLU A 135 14.70 21.96 7.31
C GLU A 135 13.32 21.68 6.74
N LEU A 136 12.40 21.18 7.57
CA LEU A 136 10.99 20.98 7.21
C LEU A 136 10.36 22.29 6.70
N ARG A 137 10.58 23.41 7.42
CA ARG A 137 10.10 24.73 6.99
C ARG A 137 10.73 25.20 5.69
N ALA A 138 11.98 24.84 5.42
CA ALA A 138 12.65 25.20 4.17
C ALA A 138 12.03 24.44 2.99
N ALA A 139 11.84 23.13 3.13
CA ALA A 139 11.17 22.28 2.14
C ALA A 139 9.75 22.78 1.83
N LEU A 140 8.97 23.12 2.85
CA LEU A 140 7.61 23.67 2.66
C LEU A 140 7.58 25.03 1.94
N ARG A 141 8.55 25.90 2.21
CA ARG A 141 8.68 27.18 1.49
C ARG A 141 9.05 26.99 0.04
N GLU A 142 9.94 26.05 -0.24
CA GLU A 142 10.32 25.70 -1.60
C GLU A 142 9.13 25.12 -2.37
N TRP A 143 8.38 24.21 -1.76
CA TRP A 143 7.16 23.67 -2.32
C TRP A 143 6.13 24.77 -2.65
N THR A 144 5.87 25.67 -1.70
CA THR A 144 4.94 26.80 -1.90
C THR A 144 5.35 27.68 -3.08
N ARG A 145 6.66 27.88 -3.30
CA ARG A 145 7.19 28.65 -4.44
C ARG A 145 6.93 27.92 -5.76
N ILE A 146 7.20 26.62 -5.83
CA ILE A 146 6.99 25.79 -7.03
C ILE A 146 5.51 25.72 -7.40
N GLN A 147 4.65 25.44 -6.43
CA GLN A 147 3.20 25.40 -6.61
C GLN A 147 2.64 26.71 -7.20
N ARG A 148 3.11 27.86 -6.71
CA ARG A 148 2.68 29.16 -7.25
C ARG A 148 3.09 29.35 -8.70
N ALA A 149 4.33 28.99 -9.05
CA ALA A 149 4.82 29.09 -10.43
C ALA A 149 4.04 28.17 -11.37
N LEU A 150 3.78 26.92 -10.96
CA LEU A 150 3.02 25.96 -11.75
C LEU A 150 1.59 26.43 -12.02
N ARG A 151 0.90 26.94 -10.99
CA ARG A 151 -0.46 27.48 -11.13
C ARG A 151 -0.54 28.68 -12.06
N GLN A 152 0.48 29.54 -12.05
CA GLN A 152 0.57 30.67 -12.99
C GLN A 152 0.72 30.21 -14.43
N ILE A 153 1.54 29.17 -14.68
CA ILE A 153 1.70 28.60 -16.03
C ILE A 153 0.39 28.03 -16.55
N THR A 154 -0.38 27.34 -15.69
CA THR A 154 -1.67 26.77 -16.10
C THR A 154 -2.80 27.79 -16.22
N ALA A 155 -2.71 28.93 -15.54
CA ALA A 155 -3.69 30.01 -15.61
C ALA A 155 -3.48 30.96 -16.81
N GLY A 156 -2.38 30.80 -17.55
CA GLY A 156 -1.89 31.76 -18.55
C GLY A 156 -2.65 31.88 -19.87
N ASP A 157 -3.77 31.16 -20.07
CA ASP A 157 -4.55 31.22 -21.32
C ASP A 157 -5.90 31.94 -21.18
N GLU A 158 -6.38 32.24 -19.96
CA GLU A 158 -7.69 32.93 -19.79
C GLU A 158 -7.62 34.46 -19.97
N ALA A 159 -6.42 35.05 -19.97
CA ALA A 159 -6.24 36.51 -19.94
C ALA A 159 -6.08 37.19 -21.31
N ASP A 160 -5.89 36.43 -22.39
CA ASP A 160 -5.65 36.97 -23.74
C ASP A 160 -6.92 37.07 -24.63
N GLU A 161 -8.11 36.78 -24.09
CA GLU A 161 -9.40 36.87 -24.82
C GLU A 161 -10.39 37.94 -24.29
N ALA A 162 -9.97 38.88 -23.43
CA ALA A 162 -10.85 39.94 -22.88
C ALA A 162 -10.57 41.35 -23.41
#